data_AF-A0A1Q9PGA2-F1
#
_entry.id   AF-A0A1Q9PGA2-F1
#
_cell.length_a   1.000
_cell.length_b   1.000
_cell.length_c   1.000
_cell.angle_alpha   90.00
_cell.angle_beta   90.00
_cell.angle_gamma   90.00
#
_symmetry.space_group_name_H-M   'P 1'
#
loop_
_entity.id
_entity.type
_entity.pdbx_description
1 polymer ?
#
loop_
_entity_poly.entity_id
_entity_poly.type
_entity_poly.pdbx_seq_one_letter_code
_entity_poly.pdbx_strand_id
1 'polypeptide(L)'
;MEEETWKPIKNYEGNYEVSNLGRVKSLKRDVLRRDGYVNKVIEKILSPVIAEGYLIIGLYMDNKGKKFYVHKLVAEAFIPNPDNKPFVNHIDRDRSNPKVENLEWVTQRENMKHSVKTTPIVEDKVIERTEIPAGAIEIWREIKGFETFYEVSNFARIRRLEGFIIDSTGRKRRIQEKILKPRKTSNNRYMVELRKGNEGKCIYIHRLVADAFLPNPGNKSLISHIDGYTGNNIVFNLKWATSSEISKLKSHSEKYGGGKAPEILITEDEIWKNIQGYEGYYQISNFGQVIGLERVVIGSRGSKRQIKENLMHIKLKKGYSMVRLSKNGERQNKLVHKLVAEAFITNPENKPTVNHINNITNDNRVENLEWVTQKENIQHMVLQNRGTCNC
;
A
#
# COMPACT_ATOMS: atom_id res chain seq x y z
N MET A 1 -27.01 -14.09 -21.74
CA MET A 1 -25.59 -14.35 -22.02
C MET A 1 -25.15 -13.24 -22.94
N GLU A 2 -24.16 -12.43 -22.55
CA GLU A 2 -23.61 -11.43 -23.46
C GLU A 2 -22.94 -12.12 -24.66
N GLU A 3 -23.16 -11.58 -25.86
CA GLU A 3 -22.52 -12.09 -27.08
C GLU A 3 -21.01 -11.81 -27.06
N GLU A 4 -20.23 -12.75 -27.58
CA GLU A 4 -18.79 -12.56 -27.69
C GLU A 4 -18.46 -11.61 -28.85
N THR A 5 -17.75 -10.53 -28.56
CA THR A 5 -17.28 -9.55 -29.53
C THR A 5 -15.77 -9.56 -29.59
N TRP A 6 -15.23 -9.30 -30.79
CA TRP A 6 -13.79 -9.37 -31.09
C TRP A 6 -13.29 -8.01 -31.57
N LYS A 7 -12.09 -7.62 -31.13
CA LYS A 7 -11.42 -6.39 -31.55
C LYS A 7 -9.95 -6.63 -31.89
N PRO A 8 -9.38 -5.88 -32.85
CA PRO A 8 -7.96 -5.98 -33.18
C PRO A 8 -7.09 -5.53 -32.00
N ILE A 9 -5.98 -6.24 -31.80
CA ILE A 9 -4.99 -5.86 -30.78
C ILE A 9 -4.16 -4.70 -31.32
N LYS A 10 -4.02 -3.62 -30.52
CA LYS A 10 -3.31 -2.41 -30.90
C LYS A 10 -1.84 -2.68 -31.27
N ASN A 11 -1.40 -2.16 -32.42
CA ASN A 11 -0.10 -2.44 -33.06
C ASN A 11 0.08 -3.90 -33.52
N TYR A 12 -1.00 -4.68 -33.58
CA TYR A 12 -1.05 -6.06 -34.07
C TYR A 12 -2.26 -6.30 -34.99
N GLU A 13 -2.77 -5.22 -35.59
CA GLU A 13 -3.92 -5.21 -36.49
C GLU A 13 -3.67 -6.13 -37.70
N GLY A 14 -4.68 -6.90 -38.09
CA GLY A 14 -4.57 -7.89 -39.18
C GLY A 14 -3.85 -9.19 -38.79
N ASN A 15 -3.19 -9.25 -37.63
CA ASN A 15 -2.50 -10.45 -37.15
C ASN A 15 -3.22 -11.14 -35.99
N TYR A 16 -3.78 -10.36 -35.06
CA TYR A 16 -4.42 -10.90 -33.85
C TYR A 16 -5.62 -10.07 -33.40
N GLU A 17 -6.58 -10.77 -32.78
CA GLU A 17 -7.74 -10.18 -32.13
C GLU A 17 -7.90 -10.71 -30.71
N VAL A 18 -8.53 -9.91 -29.85
CA VAL A 18 -8.91 -10.26 -28.48
C VAL A 18 -10.42 -10.11 -28.31
N SER A 19 -11.04 -11.04 -27.60
CA SER A 19 -12.48 -10.99 -27.30
C SER A 19 -12.79 -10.35 -25.96
N ASN A 20 -14.02 -9.87 -25.79
CA ASN A 20 -14.54 -9.39 -24.50
C ASN A 20 -14.53 -10.47 -23.40
N LEU A 21 -14.46 -11.76 -23.76
CA LEU A 21 -14.31 -12.88 -22.82
C LEU A 21 -12.85 -13.23 -22.50
N GLY A 22 -11.90 -12.49 -23.08
CA GLY A 22 -10.46 -12.69 -22.90
C GLY A 22 -9.87 -13.88 -23.66
N ARG A 23 -10.51 -14.31 -24.75
CA ARG A 23 -9.87 -15.20 -25.71
C ARG A 23 -9.02 -14.37 -26.68
N VAL A 24 -7.88 -14.92 -27.09
CA VAL A 24 -7.00 -14.29 -28.09
C VAL A 24 -6.88 -15.22 -29.28
N LYS A 25 -7.07 -14.70 -30.49
CA LYS A 25 -6.93 -15.49 -31.71
C LYS A 25 -5.89 -14.91 -32.65
N SER A 26 -5.18 -15.78 -33.35
CA SER A 26 -4.38 -15.41 -34.51
C SER A 26 -5.27 -15.41 -35.73
N LEU A 27 -5.18 -14.39 -36.57
CA LEU A 27 -5.93 -14.29 -37.82
C LEU A 27 -5.23 -15.02 -38.96
N LYS A 28 -6.02 -15.50 -39.92
CA LYS A 28 -5.52 -16.10 -41.16
C LYS A 28 -4.76 -15.06 -41.97
N ARG A 29 -3.52 -15.35 -42.35
CA ARG A 29 -2.67 -14.47 -43.16
C ARG A 29 -1.51 -15.23 -43.80
N ASP A 30 -0.97 -14.66 -44.87
CA ASP A 30 0.24 -15.17 -45.52
C ASP A 30 1.46 -14.37 -45.02
N VAL A 31 2.48 -15.05 -44.51
CA VAL A 31 3.69 -14.44 -43.94
C VAL A 31 4.90 -14.81 -44.77
N LEU A 32 5.52 -13.81 -45.41
CA LEU A 32 6.76 -14.00 -46.17
C LEU A 32 7.95 -14.19 -45.22
N ARG A 33 8.63 -15.32 -45.35
CA ARG A 33 9.89 -15.60 -44.64
C ARG A 33 11.08 -14.95 -45.35
N ARG A 34 12.22 -14.88 -44.66
CA ARG A 34 13.48 -14.34 -45.21
C ARG A 34 14.04 -15.15 -46.39
N ASP A 35 13.68 -16.42 -46.49
CA ASP A 35 14.07 -17.34 -47.57
C ASP A 35 13.14 -17.25 -48.79
N GLY A 36 12.17 -16.32 -48.80
CA GLY A 36 11.19 -16.15 -49.87
C GLY A 36 9.99 -17.09 -49.78
N TYR A 37 9.96 -18.01 -48.82
CA TYR A 37 8.83 -18.93 -48.64
C TYR A 37 7.64 -18.25 -47.95
N VAL A 38 6.42 -18.49 -48.46
CA VAL A 38 5.19 -17.94 -47.89
C VAL A 38 4.59 -18.94 -46.90
N ASN A 39 4.65 -18.62 -45.61
CA ASN A 39 3.97 -19.38 -44.57
C ASN A 39 2.50 -18.97 -44.49
N LYS A 40 1.58 -19.91 -44.71
CA LYS A 40 0.15 -19.70 -44.48
C LYS A 40 -0.17 -19.88 -42.99
N VAL A 41 -0.47 -18.79 -42.31
CA VAL A 41 -0.96 -18.82 -40.94
C VAL A 41 -2.46 -19.07 -40.99
N ILE A 42 -2.92 -20.12 -40.34
CA ILE A 42 -4.34 -20.41 -40.14
C ILE A 42 -4.89 -19.64 -38.96
N GLU A 43 -6.18 -19.31 -39.02
CA GLU A 43 -6.88 -18.75 -37.86
C GLU A 43 -6.97 -19.81 -36.76
N LYS A 44 -6.63 -19.42 -35.53
CA LYS A 44 -6.78 -20.28 -34.36
C LYS A 44 -6.88 -19.48 -33.07
N ILE A 45 -7.65 -19.98 -32.12
CA ILE A 45 -7.61 -19.52 -30.73
C ILE A 45 -6.26 -19.93 -30.13
N LEU A 46 -5.60 -18.99 -29.48
CA LEU A 46 -4.31 -19.21 -28.83
C LEU A 46 -4.51 -19.63 -27.38
N SER A 47 -3.65 -20.54 -26.91
CA SER A 47 -3.65 -21.00 -25.51
C SER A 47 -2.72 -20.12 -24.67
N PRO A 48 -3.24 -19.34 -23.71
CA PRO A 48 -2.42 -18.60 -22.77
C PRO A 48 -1.74 -19.53 -21.75
N VAL A 49 -0.65 -19.05 -21.16
CA VAL A 49 0.05 -19.69 -20.03
C VAL A 49 -0.28 -18.91 -18.76
N ILE A 50 -0.51 -19.61 -17.64
CA ILE A 50 -0.68 -18.97 -16.33
C ILE A 50 0.69 -18.76 -15.67
N ALA A 51 0.97 -17.54 -15.24
CA ALA A 51 2.13 -17.23 -14.40
C ALA A 51 1.75 -16.19 -13.33
N GLU A 52 2.09 -16.48 -12.07
CA GLU A 52 1.73 -15.63 -10.90
C GLU A 52 0.22 -15.31 -10.82
N GLY A 53 -0.61 -16.23 -11.32
CA GLY A 53 -2.06 -16.12 -11.40
C GLY A 53 -2.60 -15.41 -12.65
N TYR A 54 -1.75 -14.79 -13.47
CA TYR A 54 -2.18 -14.08 -14.67
C TYR A 54 -2.09 -14.93 -15.93
N LEU A 55 -3.06 -14.77 -16.84
CA LEU A 55 -2.98 -15.30 -18.19
C LEU A 55 -2.04 -14.45 -19.05
N ILE A 56 -1.04 -15.11 -19.64
CA ILE A 56 0.00 -14.52 -20.49
C ILE A 56 -0.02 -15.18 -21.87
N ILE A 57 0.03 -14.38 -22.93
CA ILE A 57 0.12 -14.86 -24.31
C ILE A 57 1.33 -14.26 -25.03
N GLY A 58 1.98 -15.05 -25.89
CA GLY A 58 3.03 -14.57 -26.78
C GLY A 58 2.45 -14.18 -28.14
N LEU A 59 2.66 -12.93 -28.55
CA LEU A 59 2.29 -12.43 -29.88
C LEU A 59 3.56 -12.16 -30.69
N TYR A 60 3.49 -12.39 -32.00
CA TYR A 60 4.63 -12.28 -32.91
C TYR A 60 4.34 -11.29 -34.04
N MET A 61 5.26 -10.35 -34.24
CA MET A 61 5.27 -9.42 -35.36
C MET A 61 6.70 -9.28 -35.87
N ASP A 62 6.90 -9.30 -37.18
CA ASP A 62 8.21 -9.16 -37.83
C ASP A 62 9.31 -10.08 -37.27
N ASN A 63 8.97 -11.35 -37.02
CA ASN A 63 9.84 -12.36 -36.39
C ASN A 63 10.31 -12.01 -34.96
N LYS A 64 9.65 -11.07 -34.28
CA LYS A 64 9.90 -10.74 -32.88
C LYS A 64 8.69 -11.13 -32.03
N GLY A 65 8.93 -11.99 -31.04
CA GLY A 65 7.93 -12.40 -30.07
C GLY A 65 7.95 -11.50 -28.83
N LYS A 66 6.78 -11.07 -28.36
CA LYS A 66 6.62 -10.37 -27.08
C LYS A 66 5.49 -11.00 -26.27
N LYS A 67 5.68 -11.09 -24.95
CA LYS A 67 4.67 -11.59 -24.00
C LYS A 67 3.75 -10.44 -23.58
N PHE A 68 2.46 -10.73 -23.49
CA PHE A 68 1.41 -9.81 -23.09
C PHE A 68 0.51 -10.46 -22.04
N TYR A 69 -0.01 -9.65 -21.12
CA TYR A 69 -1.04 -10.08 -20.20
C TYR A 69 -2.40 -9.98 -20.89
N VAL A 70 -3.18 -11.06 -20.85
CA VAL A 70 -4.48 -11.13 -21.56
C VAL A 70 -5.44 -10.06 -21.05
N HIS A 71 -5.53 -9.86 -19.73
CA HIS A 71 -6.40 -8.83 -19.15
C HIS A 71 -6.07 -7.41 -19.64
N LYS A 72 -4.80 -7.09 -19.91
CA LYS A 72 -4.43 -5.78 -20.46
C LYS A 72 -4.88 -5.62 -21.90
N LEU A 73 -4.74 -6.68 -22.71
CA LEU A 73 -5.21 -6.68 -24.10
C LEU A 73 -6.73 -6.45 -24.16
N VAL A 74 -7.49 -7.09 -23.27
CA VAL A 74 -8.95 -6.89 -23.16
C VAL A 74 -9.27 -5.46 -22.73
N ALA A 75 -8.65 -4.95 -21.66
CA ALA A 75 -8.91 -3.59 -21.17
C ALA A 75 -8.56 -2.52 -22.22
N GLU A 76 -7.43 -2.66 -22.93
CA GLU A 76 -7.01 -1.73 -23.99
C GLU A 76 -7.96 -1.73 -25.18
N ALA A 77 -8.59 -2.86 -25.51
CA ALA A 77 -9.49 -2.98 -26.65
C ALA A 77 -10.93 -2.53 -26.32
N PHE A 78 -11.40 -2.80 -25.11
CA PHE A 78 -12.83 -2.66 -24.77
C PHE A 78 -13.16 -1.58 -23.74
N ILE A 79 -12.21 -1.13 -22.92
CA ILE A 79 -12.48 -0.19 -21.82
C ILE A 79 -11.81 1.17 -22.13
N PRO A 80 -12.58 2.25 -22.35
CA PRO A 80 -12.02 3.59 -22.49
C PRO A 80 -11.19 3.98 -21.26
N ASN A 81 -10.03 4.60 -21.48
CA ASN A 81 -9.15 5.07 -20.42
C ASN A 81 -8.85 6.58 -20.58
N PRO A 82 -9.87 7.45 -20.45
CA PRO A 82 -9.71 8.89 -20.66
C PRO A 82 -8.71 9.52 -19.68
N ASP A 83 -8.64 8.99 -18.45
CA ASP A 83 -7.74 9.46 -17.39
C ASP A 83 -6.31 8.87 -17.49
N ASN A 84 -6.03 8.05 -18.51
CA ASN A 84 -4.75 7.41 -18.75
C ASN A 84 -4.18 6.66 -17.53
N LYS A 85 -5.07 5.95 -16.81
CA LYS A 85 -4.72 5.17 -15.61
C LYS A 85 -3.78 4.01 -15.99
N PRO A 86 -2.70 3.77 -15.23
CA PRO A 86 -1.61 2.89 -15.66
C PRO A 86 -1.81 1.38 -15.39
N PHE A 87 -2.79 0.97 -14.57
CA PHE A 87 -2.98 -0.42 -14.18
C PHE A 87 -4.39 -0.91 -14.52
N VAL A 88 -4.51 -2.22 -14.69
CA VAL A 88 -5.80 -2.92 -14.88
C VAL A 88 -6.01 -3.81 -13.66
N ASN A 89 -7.13 -3.61 -12.97
CA ASN A 89 -7.54 -4.41 -11.82
C ASN A 89 -8.54 -5.50 -12.25
N HIS A 90 -8.57 -6.61 -11.52
CA HIS A 90 -9.62 -7.63 -11.64
C HIS A 90 -10.60 -7.43 -10.49
N ILE A 91 -11.86 -7.15 -10.80
CA ILE A 91 -12.89 -6.76 -9.83
C ILE A 91 -13.16 -7.91 -8.85
N ASP A 92 -13.25 -9.14 -9.36
CA ASP A 92 -13.44 -10.38 -8.57
C ASP A 92 -12.17 -10.88 -7.86
N ARG A 93 -11.02 -10.24 -8.12
CA ARG A 93 -9.67 -10.59 -7.63
C ARG A 93 -9.12 -11.93 -8.12
N ASP A 94 -9.80 -12.59 -9.04
CA ASP A 94 -9.27 -13.73 -9.78
C ASP A 94 -8.47 -13.21 -10.99
N ARG A 95 -7.15 -13.25 -10.86
CA ARG A 95 -6.19 -12.83 -11.91
C ARG A 95 -6.28 -13.68 -13.18
N SER A 96 -6.96 -14.82 -13.11
CA SER A 96 -7.19 -15.73 -14.23
C SER A 96 -8.50 -15.47 -14.96
N ASN A 97 -9.34 -14.53 -14.50
CA ASN A 97 -10.60 -14.13 -15.13
C ASN A 97 -10.46 -12.81 -15.94
N PRO A 98 -10.07 -12.86 -17.23
CA PRO A 98 -9.78 -11.69 -18.05
C PRO A 98 -11.01 -11.04 -18.70
N LYS A 99 -12.24 -11.43 -18.33
CA LYS A 99 -13.44 -10.90 -19.00
C LYS A 99 -13.56 -9.39 -18.82
N VAL A 100 -14.01 -8.68 -19.85
CA VAL A 100 -14.11 -7.21 -19.83
C VAL A 100 -14.95 -6.69 -18.65
N GLU A 101 -16.06 -7.36 -18.32
CA GLU A 101 -16.95 -7.04 -17.19
C GLU A 101 -16.24 -7.12 -15.84
N ASN A 102 -15.14 -7.88 -15.76
CA ASN A 102 -14.35 -8.10 -14.57
C ASN A 102 -13.11 -7.20 -14.50
N LEU A 103 -12.91 -6.29 -15.46
CA LEU A 103 -11.71 -5.46 -15.54
C LEU A 103 -12.04 -3.98 -15.42
N GLU A 104 -11.14 -3.24 -14.78
CA GLU A 104 -11.23 -1.78 -14.67
C GLU A 104 -9.85 -1.13 -14.71
N TRP A 105 -9.77 0.07 -15.27
CA TRP A 105 -8.56 0.88 -15.24
C TRP A 105 -8.43 1.56 -13.87
N VAL A 106 -7.31 1.33 -13.19
CA VAL A 106 -7.03 1.86 -11.86
C VAL A 106 -5.67 2.56 -11.81
N THR A 107 -5.61 3.61 -11.02
CA THR A 107 -4.35 4.19 -10.53
C THR A 107 -3.69 3.24 -9.55
N GLN A 108 -2.40 3.43 -9.26
CA GLN A 108 -1.73 2.59 -8.24
C GLN A 108 -2.43 2.71 -6.88
N ARG A 109 -2.90 3.91 -6.53
CA ARG A 109 -3.64 4.19 -5.29
C ARG A 109 -4.97 3.46 -5.25
N GLU A 110 -5.73 3.46 -6.34
CA GLU A 110 -6.96 2.68 -6.47
C GLU A 110 -6.64 1.18 -6.42
N ASN A 111 -5.64 0.69 -7.16
CA ASN A 111 -5.23 -0.72 -7.11
C ASN A 111 -4.81 -1.16 -5.71
N MET A 112 -4.11 -0.28 -4.97
CA MET A 112 -3.78 -0.50 -3.56
C MET A 112 -5.05 -0.47 -2.68
N LYS A 113 -6.00 0.43 -2.92
CA LYS A 113 -7.32 0.43 -2.25
C LYS A 113 -8.15 -0.82 -2.58
N HIS A 114 -8.09 -1.35 -3.80
CA HIS A 114 -8.79 -2.58 -4.22
C HIS A 114 -8.08 -3.84 -3.71
N SER A 115 -6.74 -3.81 -3.55
CA SER A 115 -5.98 -4.82 -2.79
C SER A 115 -6.30 -4.80 -1.29
N VAL A 116 -6.77 -3.65 -0.80
CA VAL A 116 -7.34 -3.43 0.55
C VAL A 116 -8.87 -3.45 0.46
N LYS A 117 -9.42 -4.59 0.05
CA LYS A 117 -10.77 -5.06 0.38
C LYS A 117 -11.91 -4.02 0.23
N THR A 118 -12.19 -3.54 -0.97
CA THR A 118 -13.57 -3.18 -1.38
C THR A 118 -14.25 -4.43 -1.92
N THR A 119 -15.05 -5.06 -1.06
CA THR A 119 -16.09 -5.99 -1.51
C THR A 119 -17.32 -5.14 -1.79
N PRO A 120 -18.09 -5.39 -2.88
CA PRO A 120 -19.39 -4.77 -3.07
C PRO A 120 -20.24 -4.99 -1.83
N ILE A 121 -20.99 -3.95 -1.48
CA ILE A 121 -21.96 -3.96 -0.38
C ILE A 121 -23.07 -4.94 -0.80
N VAL A 122 -22.88 -6.22 -0.49
CA VAL A 122 -23.97 -7.17 -0.40
C VAL A 122 -24.41 -7.14 1.05
N GLU A 123 -25.70 -6.91 1.20
CA GLU A 123 -26.42 -6.58 2.41
C GLU A 123 -26.05 -7.45 3.63
N ASP A 124 -25.97 -6.79 4.78
CA ASP A 124 -26.19 -7.32 6.13
C ASP A 124 -25.33 -8.47 6.69
N LYS A 125 -24.08 -8.61 6.25
CA LYS A 125 -23.06 -9.32 7.05
C LYS A 125 -21.83 -8.46 7.31
N VAL A 126 -21.88 -7.73 8.43
CA VAL A 126 -20.72 -7.07 9.05
C VAL A 126 -19.70 -8.14 9.41
N ILE A 127 -18.73 -8.38 8.52
CA ILE A 127 -17.56 -9.21 8.82
C ILE A 127 -16.77 -8.46 9.89
N GLU A 128 -16.79 -8.95 11.14
CA GLU A 128 -15.84 -8.57 12.17
C GLU A 128 -14.43 -8.89 11.66
N ARG A 129 -13.80 -7.93 10.97
CA ARG A 129 -12.45 -8.06 10.42
C ARG A 129 -11.44 -8.13 11.58
N THR A 130 -11.35 -9.30 12.19
CA THR A 130 -10.40 -9.69 13.24
C THR A 130 -9.18 -10.42 12.67
N GLU A 131 -9.14 -10.62 11.35
CA GLU A 131 -8.08 -11.34 10.66
C GLU A 131 -7.06 -10.35 10.10
N ILE A 132 -5.82 -10.48 10.58
CA ILE A 132 -4.66 -9.75 10.06
C ILE A 132 -4.42 -10.25 8.63
N PRO A 133 -4.25 -9.36 7.64
CA PRO A 133 -3.96 -9.77 6.28
C PRO A 133 -2.71 -10.68 6.24
N ALA A 134 -2.76 -11.76 5.45
CA ALA A 134 -1.62 -12.64 5.29
C ALA A 134 -0.40 -11.85 4.77
N GLY A 135 0.70 -11.88 5.53
CA GLY A 135 1.93 -11.11 5.26
C GLY A 135 1.96 -9.70 5.86
N ALA A 136 0.91 -9.25 6.55
CA ALA A 136 0.95 -8.01 7.30
C ALA A 136 1.61 -8.20 8.67
N ILE A 137 2.57 -7.33 9.00
CA ILE A 137 3.32 -7.39 10.26
C ILE A 137 2.51 -6.68 11.35
N GLU A 138 2.16 -7.45 12.38
CA GLU A 138 1.52 -6.93 13.58
C GLU A 138 2.58 -6.48 14.60
N ILE A 139 2.59 -5.18 14.91
CA ILE A 139 3.48 -4.54 15.88
C ILE A 139 2.68 -4.35 17.15
N TRP A 140 3.25 -4.76 18.30
CA TRP A 140 2.67 -4.61 19.63
C TRP A 140 3.41 -3.53 20.42
N ARG A 141 2.67 -2.74 21.21
CA ARG A 141 3.22 -1.74 22.14
C ARG A 141 2.51 -1.85 23.49
N GLU A 142 3.24 -1.61 24.58
CA GLU A 142 2.67 -1.59 25.92
C GLU A 142 1.60 -0.51 26.06
N ILE A 143 0.55 -0.83 26.82
CA ILE A 143 -0.50 0.13 27.12
C ILE A 143 -0.08 0.97 28.33
N LYS A 144 0.04 2.29 28.13
CA LYS A 144 0.42 3.22 29.20
C LYS A 144 -0.52 3.13 30.41
N GLY A 145 0.05 3.00 31.61
CA GLY A 145 -0.63 2.75 32.88
C GLY A 145 -0.92 1.27 33.18
N PHE A 146 -0.69 0.39 32.20
CA PHE A 146 -0.90 -1.05 32.25
C PHE A 146 0.33 -1.82 31.73
N GLU A 147 1.51 -1.20 31.83
CA GLU A 147 2.80 -1.77 31.43
C GLU A 147 2.99 -3.14 32.08
N THR A 148 3.63 -4.07 31.38
CA THR A 148 3.79 -5.50 31.77
C THR A 148 2.51 -6.34 31.85
N PHE A 149 1.31 -5.75 31.81
CA PHE A 149 0.04 -6.50 31.86
C PHE A 149 -0.62 -6.64 30.49
N TYR A 150 -0.56 -5.59 29.66
CA TYR A 150 -1.24 -5.57 28.37
C TYR A 150 -0.47 -4.83 27.28
N GLU A 151 -0.69 -5.27 26.05
CA GLU A 151 -0.21 -4.61 24.85
C GLU A 151 -1.34 -4.41 23.85
N VAL A 152 -1.18 -3.39 23.01
CA VAL A 152 -2.06 -3.05 21.89
C VAL A 152 -1.29 -3.12 20.59
N SER A 153 -1.91 -3.65 19.53
CA SER A 153 -1.31 -3.74 18.22
C SER A 153 -1.73 -2.63 17.26
N ASN A 154 -0.94 -2.43 16.19
CA ASN A 154 -1.29 -1.55 15.08
C ASN A 154 -2.58 -1.99 14.33
N PHE A 155 -3.01 -3.24 14.51
CA PHE A 155 -4.30 -3.77 14.01
C PHE A 155 -5.42 -3.71 15.04
N ALA A 156 -5.24 -2.95 16.13
CA ALA A 156 -6.25 -2.75 17.16
C ALA A 156 -6.61 -4.02 17.94
N ARG A 157 -5.72 -5.03 17.96
CA ARG A 157 -5.84 -6.17 18.86
C ARG A 157 -5.22 -5.83 20.20
N ILE A 158 -5.77 -6.39 21.26
CA ILE A 158 -5.25 -6.21 22.62
C ILE A 158 -4.93 -7.59 23.16
N ARG A 159 -3.73 -7.77 23.71
CA ARG A 159 -3.35 -8.98 24.41
C ARG A 159 -3.03 -8.67 25.86
N ARG A 160 -3.44 -9.59 26.72
CA ARG A 160 -2.91 -9.68 28.08
C ARG A 160 -1.64 -10.50 28.03
N LEU A 161 -0.58 -10.02 28.66
CA LEU A 161 0.70 -10.71 28.73
C LEU A 161 0.68 -11.85 29.77
N GLU A 162 1.58 -12.79 29.60
CA GLU A 162 1.82 -13.83 30.60
C GLU A 162 2.41 -13.21 31.88
N GLY A 163 2.00 -13.72 33.04
CA GLY A 163 2.53 -13.24 34.31
C GLY A 163 1.98 -13.99 35.51
N PHE A 164 2.08 -13.37 36.68
CA PHE A 164 1.53 -13.90 37.92
C PHE A 164 0.73 -12.82 38.65
N ILE A 165 -0.42 -13.22 39.19
CA ILE A 165 -1.20 -12.38 40.11
C ILE A 165 -1.24 -13.05 41.48
N ILE A 166 -1.25 -12.24 42.52
CA ILE A 166 -1.50 -12.71 43.89
C ILE A 166 -2.98 -12.46 44.17
N ASP A 167 -3.72 -13.51 44.51
CA ASP A 167 -5.13 -13.35 44.86
C ASP A 167 -5.30 -12.77 46.27
N SER A 168 -6.54 -12.45 46.64
CA SER A 168 -6.88 -11.90 47.96
C SER A 168 -6.49 -12.83 49.14
N THR A 169 -6.16 -14.10 48.86
CA THR A 169 -5.71 -15.09 49.86
C THR A 169 -4.18 -15.23 49.90
N GLY A 170 -3.44 -14.43 49.12
CA GLY A 170 -1.99 -14.49 49.03
C GLY A 170 -1.45 -15.58 48.09
N ARG A 171 -2.32 -16.34 47.40
CA ARG A 171 -1.88 -17.40 46.49
C ARG A 171 -1.47 -16.82 45.14
N LYS A 172 -0.29 -17.23 44.66
CA LYS A 172 0.26 -16.86 43.36
C LYS A 172 -0.41 -17.69 42.26
N ARG A 173 -1.18 -17.05 41.37
CA ARG A 173 -1.80 -17.65 40.19
C ARG A 173 -1.08 -17.22 38.92
N ARG A 174 -0.74 -18.19 38.06
CA ARG A 174 -0.19 -17.92 36.73
C ARG A 174 -1.29 -17.44 35.80
N ILE A 175 -1.00 -16.41 35.04
CA ILE A 175 -1.85 -15.84 34.01
C ILE A 175 -1.22 -16.14 32.66
N GLN A 176 -1.98 -16.80 31.78
CA GLN A 176 -1.54 -17.04 30.40
C GLN A 176 -1.81 -15.83 29.51
N GLU A 177 -0.96 -15.68 28.50
CA GLU A 177 -1.17 -14.75 27.40
C GLU A 177 -2.53 -15.01 26.73
N LYS A 178 -3.27 -13.95 26.44
CA LYS A 178 -4.58 -14.06 25.80
C LYS A 178 -4.93 -12.80 25.01
N ILE A 179 -5.35 -12.99 23.77
CA ILE A 179 -6.00 -11.94 22.97
C ILE A 179 -7.39 -11.67 23.57
N LEU A 180 -7.61 -10.43 23.98
CA LEU A 180 -8.87 -10.00 24.57
C LEU A 180 -9.93 -9.82 23.50
N LYS A 181 -11.18 -10.15 23.83
CA LYS A 181 -12.33 -9.91 22.97
C LYS A 181 -12.91 -8.51 23.27
N PRO A 182 -12.90 -7.58 22.31
CA PRO A 182 -13.52 -6.28 22.48
C PRO A 182 -15.03 -6.37 22.69
N ARG A 183 -15.59 -5.45 23.48
CA ARG A 183 -17.04 -5.20 23.56
C ARG A 183 -17.43 -4.10 22.60
N LYS A 184 -18.43 -4.35 21.76
CA LYS A 184 -19.02 -3.35 20.86
C LYS A 184 -20.10 -2.55 21.60
N THR A 185 -20.07 -1.24 21.46
CA THR A 185 -21.09 -0.31 21.98
C THR A 185 -22.20 -0.08 20.96
N SER A 186 -23.33 0.50 21.38
CA SER A 186 -24.44 0.92 20.51
C SER A 186 -24.00 1.86 19.38
N ASN A 187 -23.00 2.71 19.63
CA ASN A 187 -22.46 3.66 18.65
C ASN A 187 -21.36 3.04 17.76
N ASN A 188 -21.35 1.71 17.64
CA ASN A 188 -20.42 0.95 16.79
C ASN A 188 -18.92 1.11 17.16
N ARG A 189 -18.61 1.68 18.34
CA ARG A 189 -17.24 1.75 18.88
C ARG A 189 -16.91 0.49 19.67
N TYR A 190 -15.63 0.10 19.64
CA TYR A 190 -15.13 -1.02 20.42
C TYR A 190 -14.38 -0.56 21.67
N MET A 191 -14.60 -1.26 22.77
CA MET A 191 -13.97 -1.04 24.07
C MET A 191 -13.37 -2.34 24.60
N VAL A 192 -12.37 -2.23 25.46
CA VAL A 192 -11.80 -3.36 26.21
C VAL A 192 -11.68 -2.99 27.69
N GLU A 193 -11.86 -3.97 28.56
CA GLU A 193 -11.61 -3.82 29.99
C GLU A 193 -10.18 -4.27 30.29
N LEU A 194 -9.37 -3.38 30.84
CA LEU A 194 -8.03 -3.66 31.33
C LEU A 194 -8.03 -3.66 32.85
N ARG A 195 -7.34 -4.62 33.47
CA ARG A 195 -7.33 -4.78 34.94
C ARG A 195 -5.93 -4.74 35.51
N LYS A 196 -5.76 -4.01 36.61
CA LYS A 196 -4.52 -3.96 37.41
C LYS A 196 -4.90 -4.17 38.87
N GLY A 197 -4.58 -5.35 39.41
CA GLY A 197 -5.07 -5.76 40.73
C GLY A 197 -6.60 -5.86 40.76
N ASN A 198 -7.24 -5.20 41.73
CA ASN A 198 -8.70 -5.14 41.85
C ASN A 198 -9.35 -4.02 41.02
N GLU A 199 -8.55 -3.17 40.39
CA GLU A 199 -9.05 -2.05 39.59
C GLU A 199 -9.23 -2.48 38.14
N GLY A 200 -10.40 -2.17 37.56
CA GLY A 200 -10.73 -2.40 36.16
C GLY A 200 -11.10 -1.09 35.47
N LYS A 201 -10.58 -0.86 34.26
CA LYS A 201 -10.89 0.32 33.45
C LYS A 201 -11.35 -0.09 32.05
N CYS A 202 -12.52 0.38 31.66
CA CYS A 202 -13.03 0.25 30.29
C CYS A 202 -12.48 1.39 29.42
N ILE A 203 -11.70 1.05 28.39
CA ILE A 203 -11.07 2.02 27.49
C ILE A 203 -11.48 1.73 26.05
N TYR A 204 -11.69 2.77 25.25
CA TYR A 204 -11.92 2.63 23.81
C TYR A 204 -10.66 2.17 23.08
N ILE A 205 -10.82 1.24 22.14
CA ILE A 205 -9.67 0.67 21.42
C ILE A 205 -8.96 1.71 20.57
N HIS A 206 -9.69 2.58 19.85
CA HIS A 206 -9.05 3.64 19.05
C HIS A 206 -8.16 4.55 19.91
N ARG A 207 -8.53 4.76 21.18
CA ARG A 207 -7.73 5.58 22.10
C ARG A 207 -6.42 4.88 22.47
N LEU A 208 -6.49 3.60 22.80
CA LEU A 208 -5.30 2.78 23.07
C LEU A 208 -4.34 2.76 21.87
N VAL A 209 -4.87 2.57 20.67
CA VAL A 209 -4.06 2.55 19.43
C VAL A 209 -3.45 3.92 19.16
N ALA A 210 -4.23 5.01 19.25
CA ALA A 210 -3.73 6.36 19.01
C ALA A 210 -2.66 6.78 20.03
N ASP A 211 -2.89 6.52 21.33
CA ASP A 211 -1.92 6.83 22.39
C ASP A 211 -0.62 6.02 22.22
N ALA A 212 -0.71 4.78 21.73
CA ALA A 212 0.45 3.92 21.54
C ALA A 212 1.25 4.22 20.27
N PHE A 213 0.58 4.57 19.16
CA PHE A 213 1.22 4.61 17.83
C PHE A 213 1.26 5.98 17.16
N LEU A 214 0.40 6.93 17.54
CA LEU A 214 0.28 8.21 16.83
C LEU A 214 0.89 9.35 17.65
N PRO A 215 1.81 10.14 17.07
CA PRO A 215 2.31 11.35 17.72
C PRO A 215 1.18 12.36 17.89
N ASN A 216 1.13 13.05 19.02
CA ASN A 216 0.15 14.09 19.31
C ASN A 216 0.82 15.43 19.65
N PRO A 217 1.54 16.05 18.69
CA PRO A 217 2.32 17.26 18.95
C PRO A 217 1.46 18.48 19.33
N GLY A 218 0.16 18.45 19.05
CA GLY A 218 -0.80 19.52 19.39
C GLY A 218 -1.64 19.24 20.64
N ASN A 219 -1.35 18.17 21.39
CA ASN A 219 -2.12 17.71 22.56
C ASN A 219 -3.65 17.68 22.30
N LYS A 220 -4.03 17.24 21.11
CA LYS A 220 -5.44 17.15 20.70
C LYS A 220 -6.14 16.07 21.53
N SER A 221 -7.38 16.31 21.94
CA SER A 221 -8.08 15.45 22.90
C SER A 221 -8.95 14.35 22.24
N LEU A 222 -9.34 14.52 20.98
CA LEU A 222 -10.26 13.62 20.27
C LEU A 222 -9.54 12.81 19.19
N ILE A 223 -10.19 11.74 18.75
CA ILE A 223 -9.69 10.87 17.68
C ILE A 223 -10.76 10.79 16.60
N SER A 224 -10.33 10.96 15.36
CA SER A 224 -11.16 10.86 14.16
C SER A 224 -10.80 9.59 13.38
N HIS A 225 -11.82 8.90 12.89
CA HIS A 225 -11.71 7.76 11.98
C HIS A 225 -11.74 8.28 10.53
N ILE A 226 -10.69 8.00 9.76
CA ILE A 226 -10.50 8.55 8.41
C ILE A 226 -11.58 8.03 7.45
N ASP A 227 -11.95 6.76 7.54
CA ASP A 227 -13.02 6.13 6.76
C ASP A 227 -14.44 6.45 7.26
N GLY A 228 -14.57 7.21 8.35
CA GLY A 228 -15.84 7.49 9.02
C GLY A 228 -16.45 6.30 9.79
N TYR A 229 -15.89 5.10 9.70
CA TYR A 229 -16.36 3.90 10.37
C TYR A 229 -15.67 3.74 11.74
N THR A 230 -16.42 4.04 12.80
CA THR A 230 -15.95 4.00 14.20
C THR A 230 -15.54 2.63 14.72
N GLY A 231 -15.82 1.58 13.95
CA GLY A 231 -15.43 0.21 14.23
C GLY A 231 -14.03 -0.15 13.73
N ASN A 232 -13.49 0.58 12.74
CA ASN A 232 -12.19 0.31 12.16
C ASN A 232 -11.08 1.04 12.95
N ASN A 233 -10.52 0.35 13.94
CA ASN A 233 -9.58 0.96 14.89
C ASN A 233 -8.11 0.71 14.52
N ILE A 234 -7.82 0.23 13.31
CA ILE A 234 -6.42 0.07 12.86
C ILE A 234 -5.72 1.42 12.88
N VAL A 235 -4.43 1.45 13.20
CA VAL A 235 -3.68 2.71 13.38
C VAL A 235 -3.80 3.63 12.16
N PHE A 236 -3.76 3.05 10.95
CA PHE A 236 -3.82 3.78 9.69
C PHE A 236 -5.17 4.45 9.41
N ASN A 237 -6.21 4.11 10.19
CA ASN A 237 -7.52 4.73 10.07
C ASN A 237 -7.78 5.78 11.16
N LEU A 238 -6.82 6.04 12.05
CA LEU A 238 -7.01 6.93 13.19
C LEU A 238 -6.13 8.17 13.07
N LYS A 239 -6.65 9.31 13.53
CA LYS A 239 -5.88 10.54 13.71
C LYS A 239 -6.34 11.35 14.90
N TRP A 240 -5.41 12.06 15.53
CA TRP A 240 -5.70 13.05 16.56
C TRP A 240 -6.44 14.27 15.97
N ALA A 241 -7.53 14.67 16.59
CA ALA A 241 -8.41 15.74 16.11
C ALA A 241 -8.92 16.64 17.25
N THR A 242 -9.27 17.86 16.90
CA THR A 242 -9.96 18.83 17.75
C THR A 242 -11.48 18.74 17.55
N SER A 243 -12.25 19.28 18.49
CA SER A 243 -13.72 19.33 18.37
C SER A 243 -14.18 20.11 17.14
N SER A 244 -13.47 21.18 16.76
CA SER A 244 -13.81 21.99 15.58
C SER A 244 -13.54 21.24 14.27
N GLU A 245 -12.45 20.47 14.19
CA GLU A 245 -12.15 19.60 13.04
C GLU A 245 -13.21 18.51 12.86
N ILE A 246 -13.69 17.90 13.95
CA ILE A 246 -14.75 16.88 13.90
C ILE A 246 -16.11 17.49 13.52
N SER A 247 -16.45 18.66 14.05
CA SER A 247 -17.73 19.32 13.72
C SER A 247 -17.82 19.74 12.25
N LYS A 248 -16.71 20.20 11.65
CA LYS A 248 -16.65 20.50 10.21
C LYS A 248 -16.94 19.27 9.35
N LEU A 249 -16.47 18.10 9.76
CA LEU A 249 -16.74 16.83 9.07
C LEU A 249 -18.22 16.43 9.17
N LYS A 250 -18.85 16.61 10.34
CA LYS A 250 -20.28 16.32 10.55
C LYS A 250 -21.19 17.22 9.72
N SER A 251 -20.90 18.53 9.67
CA SER A 251 -21.70 19.48 8.87
C SER A 251 -21.68 19.19 7.36
N HIS A 252 -20.64 18.50 6.87
CA HIS A 252 -20.56 18.07 5.47
C HIS A 252 -21.36 16.80 5.21
N SER A 253 -21.44 15.89 6.19
CA SER A 253 -22.23 14.65 6.10
C SER A 253 -23.74 14.87 6.18
N GLU A 254 -24.22 15.87 6.93
CA GLU A 254 -25.65 16.16 7.07
C GLU A 254 -26.29 16.75 5.79
N LYS A 255 -25.46 17.24 4.86
CA LYS A 255 -25.91 17.72 3.54
C LYS A 255 -26.27 16.60 2.56
N TYR A 256 -25.80 15.39 2.79
CA TYR A 256 -26.07 14.21 1.97
C TYR A 256 -26.84 13.21 2.82
N GLY A 257 -28.17 13.24 2.70
CA GLY A 257 -29.07 12.42 3.51
C GLY A 257 -28.71 10.94 3.49
N GLY A 258 -28.73 10.33 4.67
CA GLY A 258 -28.90 8.89 4.88
C GLY A 258 -27.87 7.97 4.21
N GLY A 259 -26.87 7.53 4.98
CA GLY A 259 -26.28 6.19 4.82
C GLY A 259 -25.24 5.98 3.72
N LYS A 260 -24.89 6.99 2.92
CA LYS A 260 -23.69 6.93 2.06
C LYS A 260 -22.56 7.72 2.70
N ALA A 261 -21.44 7.04 2.92
CA ALA A 261 -20.19 7.68 3.32
C ALA A 261 -19.92 8.82 2.34
N PRO A 262 -19.72 10.06 2.82
CA PRO A 262 -19.45 11.17 1.94
C PRO A 262 -18.15 10.91 1.19
N GLU A 263 -18.20 11.14 -0.12
CA GLU A 263 -17.04 11.17 -1.00
C GLU A 263 -16.20 12.39 -0.61
N ILE A 264 -15.32 12.24 0.38
CA ILE A 264 -14.49 13.33 0.90
C ILE A 264 -13.08 13.22 0.30
N LEU A 265 -12.86 14.09 -0.70
CA LEU A 265 -11.86 15.15 -0.71
C LEU A 265 -10.52 14.86 -0.01
N ILE A 266 -9.48 14.76 -0.85
CA ILE A 266 -8.04 15.00 -0.63
C ILE A 266 -7.71 15.58 0.77
N THR A 267 -6.93 14.88 1.60
CA THR A 267 -6.24 15.49 2.76
C THR A 267 -4.81 14.94 2.94
N GLU A 268 -3.83 15.81 2.67
CA GLU A 268 -2.66 16.21 3.49
C GLU A 268 -1.70 15.22 4.20
N ASP A 269 -1.80 13.89 4.08
CA ASP A 269 -0.85 13.00 4.80
C ASP A 269 0.44 12.66 4.03
N GLU A 270 0.45 12.86 2.70
CA GLU A 270 1.65 12.68 1.88
C GLU A 270 2.30 14.03 1.56
N ILE A 271 3.35 14.34 2.30
CA ILE A 271 4.15 15.55 2.10
C ILE A 271 5.24 15.21 1.09
N TRP A 272 5.31 15.98 0.00
CA TRP A 272 6.36 15.89 -1.00
C TRP A 272 7.36 17.03 -0.80
N LYS A 273 8.65 16.69 -0.79
CA LYS A 273 9.75 17.67 -0.74
C LYS A 273 10.70 17.45 -1.91
N ASN A 274 11.33 18.53 -2.37
CA ASN A 274 12.41 18.44 -3.36
C ASN A 274 13.55 17.60 -2.79
N ILE A 275 14.11 16.73 -3.62
CA ILE A 275 15.33 16.02 -3.26
C ILE A 275 16.49 17.03 -3.32
N GLN A 276 17.23 17.16 -2.23
CA GLN A 276 18.36 18.09 -2.13
C GLN A 276 19.41 17.82 -3.23
N GLY A 277 19.82 18.86 -3.95
CA GLY A 277 20.71 18.80 -5.11
C GLY A 277 20.02 18.40 -6.42
N TYR A 278 18.71 18.12 -6.39
CA TYR A 278 17.88 17.71 -7.52
C TYR A 278 16.57 18.53 -7.61
N GLU A 279 16.60 19.76 -7.11
CA GLU A 279 15.47 20.69 -7.13
C GLU A 279 15.00 20.96 -8.56
N GLY A 280 13.69 20.88 -8.80
CA GLY A 280 13.10 20.97 -10.14
C GLY A 280 13.27 19.70 -10.99
N TYR A 281 13.98 18.68 -10.49
CA TYR A 281 14.14 17.39 -11.17
C TYR A 281 13.35 16.27 -10.51
N TYR A 282 13.38 16.19 -9.17
CA TYR A 282 12.74 15.10 -8.43
C TYR A 282 12.19 15.56 -7.08
N GLN A 283 11.11 14.92 -6.64
CA GLN A 283 10.59 15.04 -5.29
C GLN A 283 10.49 13.67 -4.62
N ILE A 284 10.52 13.66 -3.29
CA ILE A 284 10.36 12.48 -2.46
C ILE A 284 9.27 12.70 -1.42
N SER A 285 8.48 11.67 -1.16
CA SER A 285 7.43 11.71 -0.15
C SER A 285 7.89 11.15 1.20
N ASN A 286 7.17 11.52 2.27
CA ASN A 286 7.36 10.96 3.61
C ASN A 286 7.12 9.44 3.70
N PHE A 287 6.55 8.80 2.67
CA PHE A 287 6.41 7.34 2.55
C PHE A 287 7.53 6.67 1.73
N GLY A 288 8.48 7.45 1.20
CA GLY A 288 9.58 6.93 0.39
C GLY A 288 9.25 6.71 -1.08
N GLN A 289 8.19 7.36 -1.60
CA GLN A 289 7.94 7.41 -3.04
C GLN A 289 8.78 8.53 -3.67
N VAL A 290 9.23 8.33 -4.91
CA VAL A 290 10.04 9.33 -5.63
C VAL A 290 9.40 9.62 -6.97
N ILE A 291 9.21 10.90 -7.28
CA ILE A 291 8.63 11.35 -8.55
C ILE A 291 9.65 12.21 -9.31
N GLY A 292 9.73 12.02 -10.63
CA GLY A 292 10.44 12.91 -11.53
C GLY A 292 9.49 13.99 -12.02
N LEU A 293 9.84 15.25 -11.83
CA LEU A 293 8.99 16.40 -12.18
C LEU A 293 8.96 16.65 -13.68
N GLU A 294 7.83 17.15 -14.17
CA GLU A 294 7.72 17.65 -15.54
C GLU A 294 8.71 18.79 -15.78
N ARG A 295 9.44 18.72 -16.91
CA ARG A 295 10.42 19.74 -17.29
C ARG A 295 10.75 19.68 -18.77
N VAL A 296 11.20 20.80 -19.32
CA VAL A 296 11.79 20.87 -20.66
C VAL A 296 13.31 20.76 -20.53
N VAL A 297 13.90 19.81 -21.24
CA VAL A 297 15.36 19.67 -21.35
C VAL A 297 15.81 19.99 -22.77
N ILE A 298 16.90 20.75 -22.87
CA ILE A 298 17.54 21.10 -24.14
C ILE A 298 18.66 20.09 -24.37
N GLY A 299 18.56 19.33 -25.47
CA GLY A 299 19.60 18.39 -25.88
C GLY A 299 20.86 19.11 -26.37
N SER A 300 21.96 18.38 -26.50
CA SER A 300 23.27 18.92 -26.94
C SER A 300 23.25 19.62 -28.31
N ARG A 301 22.24 19.33 -29.14
CA ARG A 301 22.03 19.96 -30.47
C ARG A 301 20.90 21.00 -30.48
N GLY A 302 20.48 21.51 -29.32
CA GLY A 302 19.40 22.49 -29.19
C GLY A 302 17.98 21.92 -29.27
N SER A 303 17.81 20.62 -29.51
CA SER A 303 16.51 19.96 -29.56
C SER A 303 15.81 20.02 -28.20
N LYS A 304 14.62 20.62 -28.12
CA LYS A 304 13.81 20.65 -26.91
C LYS A 304 13.09 19.31 -26.73
N ARG A 305 13.18 18.73 -25.54
CA ARG A 305 12.44 17.52 -25.14
C ARG A 305 11.64 17.81 -23.88
N GLN A 306 10.33 17.60 -23.95
CA GLN A 306 9.46 17.63 -22.79
C GLN A 306 9.54 16.28 -22.06
N ILE A 307 9.92 16.33 -20.79
CA ILE A 307 9.86 15.20 -19.88
C ILE A 307 8.59 15.36 -19.09
N LYS A 308 7.67 14.40 -19.21
CA LYS A 308 6.47 14.37 -18.39
C LYS A 308 6.81 13.89 -16.99
N GLU A 309 5.98 14.30 -16.04
CA GLU A 309 6.03 13.77 -14.68
C GLU A 309 5.93 12.23 -14.70
N ASN A 310 6.72 11.57 -13.84
CA ASN A 310 6.70 10.12 -13.75
C ASN A 310 7.12 9.63 -12.36
N LEU A 311 6.41 8.63 -11.84
CA LEU A 311 6.83 7.92 -10.64
C LEU A 311 8.10 7.10 -10.94
N MET A 312 9.13 7.30 -10.13
CA MET A 312 10.42 6.67 -10.33
C MET A 312 10.40 5.22 -9.87
N HIS A 313 10.97 4.34 -10.70
CA HIS A 313 11.07 2.92 -10.37
C HIS A 313 12.13 2.68 -9.28
N ILE A 314 11.70 2.18 -8.12
CA ILE A 314 12.56 1.78 -7.01
C ILE A 314 13.00 0.33 -7.20
N LYS A 315 14.29 0.05 -6.97
CA LYS A 315 14.87 -1.30 -7.01
C LYS A 315 15.39 -1.69 -5.64
N LEU A 316 15.23 -2.95 -5.27
CA LEU A 316 15.89 -3.51 -4.10
C LEU A 316 17.30 -3.98 -4.47
N LYS A 317 18.30 -3.58 -3.67
CA LYS A 317 19.67 -4.10 -3.77
C LYS A 317 20.21 -4.36 -2.37
N LYS A 318 20.61 -5.62 -2.11
CA LYS A 318 21.06 -6.07 -0.78
C LYS A 318 20.08 -5.67 0.33
N GLY A 319 18.77 -5.80 0.09
CA GLY A 319 17.70 -5.46 1.04
C GLY A 319 17.26 -3.99 1.05
N TYR A 320 18.04 -3.06 0.49
CA TYR A 320 17.70 -1.63 0.53
C TYR A 320 17.01 -1.14 -0.74
N SER A 321 16.00 -0.28 -0.55
CA SER A 321 15.36 0.46 -1.63
C SER A 321 16.31 1.51 -2.22
N MET A 322 16.53 1.45 -3.54
CA MET A 322 17.32 2.41 -4.30
C MET A 322 16.55 2.98 -5.48
N VAL A 323 16.77 4.27 -5.75
CA VAL A 323 16.24 4.97 -6.92
C VAL A 323 17.39 5.52 -7.76
N ARG A 324 17.24 5.51 -9.08
CA ARG A 324 18.21 6.14 -9.99
C ARG A 324 17.73 7.56 -10.32
N LEU A 325 18.53 8.56 -9.96
CA LEU A 325 18.28 9.97 -10.26
C LEU A 325 19.26 10.44 -11.35
N SER A 326 18.82 11.40 -12.17
CA SER A 326 19.66 11.97 -13.23
C SER A 326 19.49 13.48 -13.35
N LYS A 327 20.62 14.19 -13.35
CA LYS A 327 20.69 15.65 -13.52
C LYS A 327 21.89 15.96 -14.41
N ASN A 328 21.71 16.84 -15.39
CA ASN A 328 22.77 17.29 -16.32
C ASN A 328 23.56 16.17 -17.02
N GLY A 329 22.88 15.07 -17.38
CA GLY A 329 23.51 13.92 -18.05
C GLY A 329 24.18 12.93 -17.11
N GLU A 330 24.44 13.30 -15.86
CA GLU A 330 24.94 12.40 -14.83
C GLU A 330 23.81 11.55 -14.23
N ARG A 331 24.14 10.32 -13.82
CA ARG A 331 23.21 9.36 -13.25
C ARG A 331 23.79 8.78 -11.96
N GLN A 332 23.04 8.84 -10.88
CA GLN A 332 23.44 8.30 -9.58
C GLN A 332 22.34 7.40 -9.01
N ASN A 333 22.72 6.31 -8.36
CA ASN A 333 21.80 5.52 -7.55
C ASN A 333 21.84 6.07 -6.12
N LYS A 334 20.67 6.39 -5.57
CA LYS A 334 20.51 6.90 -4.19
C LYS A 334 19.67 5.92 -3.38
N LEU A 335 19.96 5.82 -2.08
CA LEU A 335 19.19 5.03 -1.13
C LEU A 335 17.94 5.81 -0.72
N VAL A 336 16.77 5.19 -0.83
CA VAL A 336 15.49 5.87 -0.60
C VAL A 336 15.35 6.33 0.85
N HIS A 337 15.67 5.48 1.84
CA HIS A 337 15.63 5.87 3.26
C HIS A 337 16.50 7.09 3.57
N LYS A 338 17.69 7.22 2.95
CA LYS A 338 18.54 8.40 3.17
C LYS A 338 17.89 9.66 2.64
N LEU A 339 17.33 9.59 1.44
CA LEU A 339 16.62 10.72 0.84
C LEU A 339 15.40 11.15 1.67
N VAL A 340 14.68 10.20 2.27
CA VAL A 340 13.56 10.52 3.19
C VAL A 340 14.09 11.17 4.46
N ALA A 341 15.12 10.61 5.08
CA ALA A 341 15.70 11.17 6.30
C ALA A 341 16.26 12.58 6.08
N GLU A 342 16.98 12.82 4.97
CA GLU A 342 17.50 14.13 4.58
C GLU A 342 16.37 15.15 4.36
N ALA A 343 15.25 14.73 3.78
CA ALA A 343 14.12 15.62 3.49
C ALA A 343 13.25 15.92 4.72
N PHE A 344 13.08 14.97 5.63
CA PHE A 344 12.03 15.04 6.67
C PHE A 344 12.53 14.97 8.11
N ILE A 345 13.78 14.58 8.37
CA ILE A 345 14.32 14.40 9.73
C ILE A 345 15.49 15.35 9.95
N THR A 346 15.39 16.22 10.95
CA THR A 346 16.49 17.10 11.35
C THR A 346 17.65 16.28 11.91
N ASN A 347 18.88 16.65 11.53
CA ASN A 347 20.11 15.99 12.00
C ASN A 347 21.06 17.00 12.66
N PRO A 348 20.70 17.57 13.82
CA PRO A 348 21.49 18.62 14.47
C PRO A 348 22.88 18.14 14.92
N GLU A 349 22.98 16.85 15.28
CA GLU A 349 24.24 16.22 15.73
C GLU A 349 25.11 15.70 14.57
N ASN A 350 24.68 15.92 13.31
CA ASN A 350 25.37 15.50 12.10
C ASN A 350 25.77 14.02 12.10
N LYS A 351 24.86 13.16 12.58
CA LYS A 351 25.06 11.71 12.65
C LYS A 351 25.18 11.12 11.24
N PRO A 352 26.11 10.17 11.01
CA PRO A 352 26.51 9.78 9.65
C PRO A 352 25.59 8.77 8.96
N THR A 353 24.72 8.06 9.69
CA THR A 353 23.95 6.92 9.17
C THR A 353 22.48 7.03 9.52
N VAL A 354 21.63 6.49 8.66
CA VAL A 354 20.19 6.38 8.90
C VAL A 354 19.88 4.93 9.26
N ASN A 355 19.23 4.73 10.39
CA ASN A 355 18.76 3.43 10.86
C ASN A 355 17.29 3.22 10.48
N HIS A 356 16.91 1.96 10.30
CA HIS A 356 15.53 1.53 10.24
C HIS A 356 15.13 1.01 11.61
N ILE A 357 14.25 1.71 12.31
CA ILE A 357 13.89 1.41 13.71
C ILE A 357 13.38 -0.04 13.84
N ASN A 358 12.63 -0.52 12.85
CA ASN A 358 12.10 -1.88 12.79
C ASN A 358 13.02 -2.93 12.11
N ASN A 359 14.27 -2.58 11.77
CA ASN A 359 15.22 -3.42 11.03
C ASN A 359 14.75 -3.89 9.62
N ILE A 360 13.66 -3.32 9.09
CA ILE A 360 13.15 -3.61 7.74
C ILE A 360 13.70 -2.57 6.77
N THR A 361 14.75 -2.95 6.04
CA THR A 361 15.55 -2.04 5.19
C THR A 361 14.84 -1.49 3.95
N ASN A 362 13.65 -2.00 3.63
CA ASN A 362 12.80 -1.51 2.53
C ASN A 362 11.56 -0.73 3.01
N ASP A 363 11.35 -0.58 4.32
CA ASP A 363 10.32 0.29 4.90
C ASP A 363 10.88 1.70 5.09
N ASN A 364 10.73 2.54 4.06
CA ASN A 364 11.35 3.87 4.00
C ASN A 364 10.42 4.99 4.51
N ARG A 365 9.39 4.66 5.29
CA ARG A 365 8.51 5.68 5.88
C ARG A 365 9.30 6.52 6.88
N VAL A 366 9.09 7.84 6.89
CA VAL A 366 9.82 8.77 7.75
C VAL A 366 9.77 8.37 9.23
N GLU A 367 8.62 7.87 9.69
CA GLU A 367 8.40 7.43 11.08
C GLU A 367 9.22 6.18 11.48
N ASN A 368 9.77 5.46 10.50
CA ASN A 368 10.59 4.28 10.70
C ASN A 368 12.10 4.57 10.56
N LEU A 369 12.48 5.82 10.37
CA LEU A 369 13.86 6.22 10.11
C LEU A 369 14.36 7.14 11.23
N GLU A 370 15.63 7.01 11.56
CA GLU A 370 16.31 7.88 12.53
C GLU A 370 17.79 8.04 12.16
N TRP A 371 18.39 9.15 12.56
CA TRP A 371 19.83 9.36 12.40
C TRP A 371 20.60 8.74 13.57
N VAL A 372 21.59 7.90 13.28
CA VAL A 372 22.42 7.17 14.26
C VAL A 372 23.91 7.28 13.95
N THR A 373 24.72 7.18 15.00
CA THR A 373 26.16 6.92 14.94
C THR A 373 26.44 5.44 14.69
N GLN A 374 27.65 5.10 14.26
CA GLN A 374 28.04 3.70 14.05
C GLN A 374 27.96 2.88 15.35
N LYS A 375 28.29 3.48 16.50
CA LYS A 375 28.22 2.83 17.81
C LYS A 375 26.77 2.54 18.22
N GLU A 376 25.87 3.50 18.03
CA GLU A 376 24.42 3.32 18.26
C GLU A 376 23.84 2.25 17.34
N ASN A 377 24.21 2.25 16.05
CA ASN A 377 23.71 1.26 15.09
C ASN A 377 24.11 -0.18 15.48
N ILE A 378 25.36 -0.37 15.91
CA ILE A 378 25.83 -1.67 16.43
C ILE A 378 25.10 -2.07 17.72
N GLN A 379 24.86 -1.11 18.63
CA GLN A 379 24.12 -1.36 19.86
C GLN A 379 22.66 -1.75 19.59
N HIS A 380 21.98 -1.08 18.64
CA HIS A 380 20.63 -1.42 18.20
C HIS A 380 20.57 -2.84 17.61
N MET A 381 21.54 -3.24 16.79
CA MET A 381 21.64 -4.61 16.25
C MET A 381 21.85 -5.66 17.36
N VAL A 382 22.66 -5.34 18.38
CA VAL A 382 22.96 -6.27 19.49
C VAL A 382 21.78 -6.38 20.47
N LEU A 383 21.08 -5.29 20.76
CA LEU A 383 19.93 -5.28 21.67
C LEU A 383 18.74 -6.08 21.12
N GLN A 384 18.51 -6.06 19.80
CA GLN A 384 17.40 -6.79 19.19
C GLN A 384 17.71 -8.27 18.92
N ASN A 385 18.97 -8.66 18.75
CA ASN A 385 19.37 -10.07 18.65
C ASN A 385 19.44 -10.81 20.00
N ARG A 386 19.41 -10.10 21.14
CA ARG A 386 19.29 -10.73 22.47
C ARG A 386 17.87 -11.21 22.80
N GLY A 387 16.88 -10.93 21.94
CA GLY A 387 15.51 -11.45 22.06
C GLY A 387 15.28 -12.83 21.46
N THR A 388 16.27 -13.43 20.77
CA THR A 388 16.13 -14.72 20.07
C THR A 388 17.01 -15.85 20.60
N CYS A 389 17.72 -15.66 21.71
CA CYS A 389 18.34 -16.77 22.45
C CYS A 389 17.58 -17.04 23.76
N ASN A 390 16.58 -17.92 23.68
CA ASN A 390 16.21 -18.77 24.80
C ASN A 390 16.58 -20.21 24.42
N CYS A 391 17.42 -20.81 25.28
CA CYS A 391 17.90 -22.20 25.31
C CYS A 391 19.02 -22.55 24.33
#